data_AF-A0A7S0TTJ6-F1
#
_entry.id   AF-A0A7S0TTJ6-F1
#
_cell.length_a   1.000
_cell.length_b   1.000
_cell.length_c   1.000
_cell.angle_alpha   90.00
_cell.angle_beta   90.00
_cell.angle_gamma   90.00
#
_symmetry.space_group_name_H-M   'P 1'
#
loop_
_entity.id
_entity.type
_entity.pdbx_description
1 polymer ?
#
loop_
_entity_poly.entity_id
_entity_poly.type
_entity_poly.pdbx_seq_one_letter_code
_entity_poly.pdbx_strand_id
1 'polypeptide(L)'
;VYMRMVGKPVDVYNYLEPLLNDYRKLRYITGSKQASHVDRDTKKPERMAWAGFEVRYMDDFIDQLLTEAENVDVAMPVLPKRIALEDSGVLDGPRVSILDQDLEDDDKDEEG
;
A
#
# COMPACT_ATOMS: atom_id res chain seq x y z
N VAL A 1 4.75 6.08 0.78
CA VAL A 1 5.64 5.93 1.97
C VAL A 1 5.89 7.25 2.68
N TYR A 2 6.58 8.24 2.08
CA TYR A 2 6.93 9.49 2.77
C TYR A 2 5.75 10.17 3.47
N MET A 3 4.62 10.29 2.76
CA MET A 3 3.41 10.91 3.32
C MET A 3 2.91 10.20 4.59
N ARG A 4 3.00 8.87 4.63
CA ARG A 4 2.55 8.05 5.76
C ARG A 4 3.46 8.17 7.00
N MET A 5 4.74 8.47 6.79
CA MET A 5 5.75 8.60 7.85
C MET A 5 5.74 9.96 8.54
N VAL A 6 5.48 11.04 7.79
CA VAL A 6 5.67 12.42 8.26
C VAL A 6 4.35 13.21 8.30
N GLY A 7 3.34 12.79 7.52
CA GLY A 7 2.06 13.48 7.42
C GLY A 7 1.22 13.38 8.70
N LYS A 8 0.32 14.36 8.89
CA LYS A 8 -0.73 14.25 9.91
C LYS A 8 -1.72 13.17 9.51
N PRO A 9 -2.40 12.50 10.46
CA PRO A 9 -3.35 11.43 10.13
C PRO A 9 -4.39 11.80 9.07
N VAL A 10 -4.91 13.03 9.12
CA VAL A 10 -5.90 13.55 8.18
C VAL A 10 -5.33 13.66 6.77
N ASP A 11 -4.14 14.25 6.64
CA ASP A 11 -3.47 14.40 5.36
C ASP A 11 -3.11 13.00 4.79
N VAL A 12 -2.70 12.06 5.65
CA VAL A 12 -2.42 10.68 5.23
C VAL A 12 -3.63 10.07 4.53
N TYR A 13 -4.83 10.15 5.11
CA TYR A 13 -6.04 9.64 4.49
C TYR A 13 -6.39 10.40 3.20
N ASN A 14 -6.44 11.73 3.26
CA ASN A 14 -6.84 12.57 2.11
C ASN A 14 -5.94 12.39 0.87
N TYR A 15 -4.63 12.19 1.07
CA TYR A 15 -3.68 12.03 -0.05
C TYR A 15 -3.49 10.59 -0.51
N LEU A 16 -3.66 9.60 0.36
CA LEU A 16 -3.43 8.21 0.01
C LEU A 16 -4.69 7.51 -0.51
N GLU A 17 -5.87 7.82 0.02
CA GLU A 17 -7.11 7.14 -0.40
C GLU A 17 -7.45 7.29 -1.89
N PRO A 18 -7.24 8.45 -2.55
CA PRO A 18 -7.45 8.55 -3.99
C PRO A 18 -6.54 7.62 -4.81
N LEU A 19 -5.39 7.23 -4.25
CA LEU A 19 -4.45 6.31 -4.89
C LEU A 19 -4.87 4.84 -4.77
N LEU A 20 -5.91 4.53 -3.99
CA LEU A 20 -6.53 3.19 -4.00
C LEU A 20 -7.21 2.88 -5.34
N ASN A 21 -7.45 3.88 -6.17
CA ASN A 21 -7.95 3.69 -7.54
C ASN A 21 -6.84 3.55 -8.58
N ASP A 22 -5.57 3.48 -8.15
CA ASP A 22 -4.43 3.28 -9.04
C ASP A 22 -4.06 1.79 -9.13
N TYR A 23 -4.48 1.13 -10.21
CA TYR A 23 -4.21 -0.29 -10.46
C TYR A 23 -2.91 -0.55 -11.24
N ARG A 24 -1.99 0.41 -11.28
CA ARG A 24 -0.72 0.23 -12.01
C ARG A 24 0.17 -0.79 -11.33
N LYS A 25 0.87 -1.57 -12.15
CA LYS A 25 1.84 -2.58 -11.70
C LYS A 25 3.11 -1.91 -11.19
N LEU A 26 3.53 -2.32 -10.01
CA LEU A 26 4.79 -1.99 -9.37
C LEU A 26 5.73 -3.19 -9.41
N ARG A 27 7.03 -2.92 -9.54
CA ARG A 27 8.07 -3.93 -9.36
C ARG A 27 8.58 -3.84 -7.93
N TYR A 28 8.34 -4.86 -7.12
CA TYR A 28 8.79 -4.95 -5.75
C TYR A 28 10.04 -5.82 -5.65
N ILE A 29 11.08 -5.33 -4.95
CA ILE A 29 12.31 -6.08 -4.73
C ILE A 29 12.07 -7.02 -3.56
N THR A 30 11.95 -8.31 -3.83
CA THR A 30 11.97 -9.32 -2.78
C THR A 30 13.43 -9.49 -2.36
N GLY A 31 13.71 -9.25 -1.07
CA GLY A 31 15.06 -9.30 -0.51
C GLY A 31 15.83 -10.55 -0.93
N SER A 32 17.17 -10.44 -1.01
CA SER A 32 18.04 -11.52 -1.48
C SER A 32 17.80 -12.78 -0.66
N LYS A 33 17.09 -13.75 -1.24
CA LYS A 33 17.03 -15.10 -0.69
C LYS A 33 18.48 -15.61 -0.63
N GLN A 34 18.88 -16.14 0.52
CA GLN A 34 20.17 -16.78 0.71
C GLN A 34 20.49 -17.72 -0.46
N ALA A 35 21.77 -17.76 -0.83
CA ALA A 35 22.29 -18.49 -1.98
C ALA A 35 21.60 -19.86 -2.17
N SER A 36 20.96 -20.05 -3.32
CA SER A 36 20.28 -21.28 -3.70
C SER A 36 21.24 -22.45 -3.99
N HIS A 37 22.55 -22.19 -4.01
CA HIS A 37 23.60 -23.19 -4.08
C HIS A 37 24.71 -22.82 -3.10
N VAL A 38 24.96 -23.71 -2.14
CA VAL A 38 26.09 -23.61 -1.21
C VAL A 38 27.06 -24.70 -1.64
N ASP A 39 28.29 -24.30 -1.96
CA ASP A 39 29.39 -25.22 -2.21
C ASP A 39 29.49 -26.22 -1.04
N ARG A 40 29.45 -27.52 -1.37
CA ARG A 40 29.40 -28.62 -0.39
C ARG A 40 30.67 -28.69 0.46
N ASP A 41 31.79 -28.23 -0.07
CA ASP A 41 33.11 -28.27 0.57
C ASP A 41 33.44 -26.94 1.28
N THR A 42 33.05 -25.81 0.67
CA THR A 42 33.49 -24.48 1.15
C THR A 42 32.49 -23.78 2.07
N LYS A 43 31.22 -24.25 2.18
CA LYS A 43 30.12 -23.57 2.91
C LYS A 43 29.96 -22.07 2.57
N LYS A 44 30.53 -21.63 1.44
CA LYS A 44 30.47 -20.25 0.98
C LYS A 44 29.41 -20.13 -0.11
N PRO A 45 28.63 -19.03 -0.12
CA PRO A 45 27.74 -18.77 -1.23
C PRO A 45 28.57 -18.52 -2.49
N GLU A 46 28.37 -19.33 -3.53
CA GLU A 46 29.15 -19.26 -4.78
C GLU A 46 28.93 -17.93 -5.52
N ARG A 47 27.74 -17.33 -5.36
CA ARG A 47 27.39 -15.97 -5.78
C ARG A 47 26.35 -15.40 -4.84
N MET A 48 26.43 -14.11 -4.51
CA MET A 48 25.27 -13.40 -3.98
C MET A 48 24.19 -13.42 -5.07
N ALA A 49 23.06 -14.07 -4.80
CA ALA A 49 21.91 -13.98 -5.67
C ALA A 49 21.46 -12.52 -5.70
N TRP A 50 21.21 -11.99 -6.90
CA TRP A 50 20.55 -10.71 -7.06
C TRP A 50 19.17 -10.78 -6.39
N ALA A 51 18.74 -9.68 -5.77
CA ALA A 51 17.45 -9.62 -5.10
C ALA A 51 16.33 -9.90 -6.11
N GLY A 52 15.42 -10.82 -5.79
CA GLY A 52 14.31 -11.18 -6.67
C GLY A 52 13.38 -9.99 -6.92
N PHE A 53 12.58 -10.07 -7.98
CA PHE A 53 11.51 -9.11 -8.20
C PHE A 53 10.16 -9.82 -8.26
N GLU A 54 9.17 -9.24 -7.61
CA GLU A 54 7.77 -9.62 -7.76
C GLU A 54 6.96 -8.43 -8.31
N VAL A 55 5.82 -8.71 -8.93
CA VAL A 55 4.88 -7.67 -9.36
C VAL A 55 3.85 -7.48 -8.25
N ARG A 56 3.63 -6.23 -7.84
CA ARG A 56 2.53 -5.80 -6.96
C ARG A 56 1.70 -4.73 -7.65
N TYR A 57 0.57 -4.36 -7.08
CA TYR A 57 -0.23 -3.25 -7.58
C TYR A 57 -0.14 -2.04 -6.62
N MET A 58 -0.42 -0.84 -7.13
CA MET A 58 -0.30 0.38 -6.34
C MET A 58 -1.39 0.47 -5.28
N ASP A 59 -2.65 0.19 -5.62
CA ASP A 59 -3.76 0.03 -4.68
C ASP A 59 -3.43 -0.91 -3.52
N ASP A 60 -2.92 -2.12 -3.80
CA ASP A 60 -2.48 -3.09 -2.78
C ASP A 60 -1.41 -2.48 -1.85
N PHE A 61 -0.47 -1.73 -2.44
CA PHE A 61 0.60 -1.08 -1.69
C PHE A 61 0.08 0.07 -0.82
N ILE A 62 -0.90 0.83 -1.31
CA ILE A 62 -1.53 1.92 -0.56
C ILE A 62 -2.37 1.37 0.60
N ASP A 63 -3.12 0.29 0.40
CA ASP A 63 -3.87 -0.36 1.46
C ASP A 63 -2.95 -0.86 2.58
N GLN A 64 -1.82 -1.50 2.22
CA GLN A 64 -0.79 -1.88 3.19
C GLN A 64 -0.26 -0.67 3.98
N LEU A 65 -0.06 0.49 3.34
CA LEU A 65 0.39 1.70 4.03
C LEU A 65 -0.63 2.26 5.02
N LEU A 66 -1.93 2.09 4.77
CA LEU A 66 -3.02 2.58 5.63
C LEU A 66 -3.34 1.61 6.78
N THR A 67 -3.09 0.32 6.59
CA THR A 67 -3.54 -0.74 7.50
C THR A 67 -2.40 -1.37 8.32
N GLU A 68 -1.21 -1.54 7.74
CA GLU A 68 -0.10 -2.24 8.38
C GLU A 68 0.77 -1.30 9.24
N ALA A 69 1.35 -1.87 10.31
CA ALA A 69 2.25 -1.16 11.21
C ALA A 69 3.71 -1.15 10.72
N GLU A 70 4.02 -1.86 9.65
CA GLU A 70 5.34 -1.95 9.04
C GLU A 70 5.18 -2.07 7.53
N ASN A 71 6.02 -1.37 6.76
CA ASN A 71 6.04 -1.50 5.30
C ASN A 71 7.46 -1.18 4.79
N VAL A 72 7.92 -1.86 3.74
CA VAL A 72 9.27 -1.73 3.17
C VAL A 72 10.38 -1.84 4.25
N ASP A 73 10.26 -2.82 5.14
CA ASP A 73 11.17 -3.06 6.29
C ASP A 73 11.32 -1.85 7.24
N VAL A 74 10.30 -0.98 7.29
CA VAL A 74 10.26 0.20 8.16
C VAL A 74 9.00 0.19 9.01
N ALA A 75 9.18 0.28 10.34
CA ALA A 75 8.10 0.45 11.29
C ALA A 75 7.43 1.82 11.12
N MET A 76 6.10 1.82 11.00
CA MET A 76 5.28 2.99 10.74
C MET A 76 4.76 3.62 12.04
N PRO A 77 4.66 4.96 12.12
CA PRO A 77 3.96 5.62 13.23
C PRO A 77 2.49 5.17 13.29
N VAL A 78 1.95 5.04 14.50
CA VAL A 78 0.54 4.63 14.71
C VAL A 78 -0.39 5.63 14.01
N LEU A 79 -1.26 5.10 13.14
CA LEU A 79 -2.32 5.86 12.51
C LEU A 79 -3.63 5.59 13.26
N PRO A 80 -4.29 6.63 13.82
CA PRO A 80 -5.63 6.49 14.36
C PRO A 80 -6.57 5.95 13.29
N LYS A 81 -7.45 5.03 13.68
CA LYS A 81 -8.46 4.48 12.77
C LYS A 81 -9.30 5.60 12.17
N ARG A 82 -9.63 5.47 10.89
CA ARG A 82 -10.47 6.43 10.15
C ARG A 82 -11.74 6.82 10.91
N ILE A 83 -12.49 5.83 11.41
CA ILE A 83 -13.74 6.03 12.18
C ILE A 83 -13.52 7.00 13.35
N ALA A 84 -12.42 6.87 14.09
CA ALA A 84 -12.16 7.77 15.21
C ALA A 84 -11.89 9.22 14.77
N LEU A 85 -11.32 9.41 13.57
CA LEU A 85 -11.09 10.73 12.99
C LEU A 85 -12.38 11.34 12.44
N GLU A 86 -13.25 10.52 11.84
CA GLU A 86 -14.60 10.91 11.40
C GLU A 86 -15.46 11.31 12.60
N ASP A 87 -15.50 10.51 13.67
CA ASP A 87 -16.23 10.80 14.92
C ASP A 87 -15.77 12.10 15.57
N SER A 88 -14.48 12.42 15.46
CA SER A 88 -13.92 13.68 15.96
C SER A 88 -14.19 14.89 15.05
N GLY A 89 -14.74 14.67 13.86
CA GLY A 89 -15.03 15.71 12.86
C GLY A 89 -13.79 16.31 12.20
N VAL A 90 -12.62 15.68 12.34
CA VAL A 90 -11.36 16.16 11.74
C VAL A 90 -11.19 15.59 10.33
N LEU A 91 -11.82 14.46 10.03
CA LEU A 91 -11.86 13.87 8.69
C LEU A 91 -13.26 14.00 8.11
N ASP A 92 -13.33 14.41 6.85
CA ASP A 92 -14.59 14.68 6.18
C ASP A 92 -15.30 13.39 5.78
N GLY A 93 -16.44 13.12 6.44
CA GLY A 93 -17.43 12.12 6.05
C GLY A 93 -16.93 10.68 5.91
N PRO A 94 -17.83 9.73 5.58
CA PRO A 94 -17.42 8.38 5.23
C PRO A 94 -16.54 8.40 3.99
N ARG A 95 -15.62 7.43 3.89
CA ARG A 95 -14.78 7.26 2.69
C ARG A 95 -15.68 7.11 1.46
N VAL A 96 -15.46 7.95 0.45
CA VAL A 96 -16.12 7.83 -0.85
C VAL A 96 -15.27 6.94 -1.75
N SER A 97 -15.77 5.74 -2.06
CA SER A 97 -15.13 4.85 -3.04
C SER A 97 -15.49 5.33 -4.45
N ILE A 98 -14.49 5.43 -5.33
CA ILE A 98 -14.74 5.81 -6.73
C ILE A 98 -15.56 4.74 -7.45
N LEU A 99 -15.42 3.47 -7.06
CA LEU A 99 -16.26 2.39 -7.60
C LEU A 99 -17.75 2.58 -7.30
N ASP A 100 -18.10 3.16 -6.14
CA ASP A 100 -19.49 3.43 -5.81
C ASP A 100 -20.03 4.60 -6.65
N GLN A 101 -19.19 5.58 -6.98
CA GLN A 101 -19.54 6.67 -7.90
C GLN A 101 -19.74 6.16 -9.34
N ASP A 102 -18.85 5.29 -9.83
CA ASP A 102 -18.95 4.72 -11.18
C ASP A 102 -20.24 3.89 -11.33
N LEU A 103 -20.61 3.10 -10.31
CA LEU A 103 -21.86 2.32 -10.30
C LEU A 103 -23.11 3.23 -10.29
N GLU A 104 -23.09 4.30 -9.49
CA GLU A 104 -24.20 5.27 -9.46
C GLU A 104 -24.39 6.03 -10.78
N ASP A 105 -23.33 6.20 -11.57
CA ASP A 105 -23.40 6.87 -12.87
C ASP A 105 -23.88 5.92 -13.97
N ASP A 106 -23.46 4.66 -13.96
CA ASP A 106 -23.99 3.62 -14.84
C ASP A 106 -25.51 3.41 -14.65
N ASP A 107 -26.01 3.43 -13.40
CA ASP A 107 -27.44 3.30 -13.08
C ASP A 107 -28.27 4.50 -13.61
N LYS A 108 -27.70 5.70 -13.66
CA LYS A 108 -28.39 6.91 -14.17
C LYS A 108 -28.51 6.92 -15.69
N ASP A 109 -27.55 6.31 -16.39
CA ASP A 109 -27.54 6.22 -17.84
C ASP A 109 -28.49 5.12 -18.36
N GLU A 110 -28.83 4.12 -17.55
CA GLU A 110 -29.85 3.09 -17.88
C GLU A 110 -31.31 3.55 -17.68
N GLU A 111 -31.55 4.60 -16.89
CA GLU A 111 -32.89 5.16 -16.61
C GLU A 111 -33.33 6.28 -17.58
N GLY A 112 -32.52 6.57 -18.63
CA GLY A 112 -32.71 7.63 -19.63
C GLY A 112 -33.30 7.23 -20.97
#